data_AF-A0A0B1Z8Z6-F1
#
_entry.id   AF-A0A0B1Z8Z6-F1
#
_cell.length_a   1.000
_cell.length_b   1.000
_cell.length_c   1.000
_cell.angle_alpha   90.00
_cell.angle_beta   90.00
_cell.angle_gamma   90.00
#
_symmetry.space_group_name_H-M   'P 1'
#
loop_
_entity.id
_entity.type
_entity.pdbx_description
1 polymer ?
#
loop_
_entity_poly.entity_id
_entity_poly.type
_entity_poly.pdbx_seq_one_letter_code
_entity_poly.pdbx_strand_id
1 'polypeptide(L)'
;MIEFACKHCQQSIRLSNNKAGISGRCPHCTKPVTVPVASDPSLHDDVFVELEPIQTIVLRPDVSNKNVDLRARSLILAGSAIAWFFGLLFLGLFFLSVWRYPLVSLPALAGAALLTPPIYQRARSMLGFDVDARWKVMGSVVLFICYMMMFSSATSNEYAERSELAKKQAEQQRQAEREQTAQYLKSNKAAIQAEAKALIDKGKIADALNVVGKYRGLGDADIDAIAVQAELKNKTMAAEAKKAILVESLGTIKDDDLSERARIYEQLVALAPDNAGNKKQLTELNTKITQAAAKKKAEEEAAALKAQQRQRGLVWRYGIHKDEMTQKEVLTAEVDSTNTLFFGFPYAGAQRATLELRKHPRWGSDVILQVERGQFLCNNYDGCSVSVRFGDGKPQRFSASEPSDNSTTYIFISDYNKFVSQMRKVEEVLIEASFYQSGNQALKFSTADLDWK
;
A
#
# COMPACT_ATOMS: atom_id res chain seq x y z
N MET A 1 0.52 11.60 6.27
CA MET A 1 0.92 10.18 6.14
C MET A 1 1.27 9.70 7.54
N ILE A 2 0.84 8.51 7.95
CA ILE A 2 1.10 7.95 9.29
C ILE A 2 2.28 7.00 9.17
N GLU A 3 3.33 7.24 9.94
CA GLU A 3 4.51 6.38 10.03
C GLU A 3 4.66 5.88 11.47
N PHE A 4 4.74 4.56 11.64
CA PHE A 4 4.92 3.95 12.95
C PHE A 4 5.61 2.58 12.84
N ALA A 5 6.26 2.13 13.90
CA ALA A 5 6.95 0.84 13.95
C ALA A 5 6.03 -0.28 14.45
N CYS A 6 6.15 -1.46 13.84
CA CYS A 6 5.43 -2.65 14.32
C CYS A 6 5.98 -3.10 15.69
N LYS A 7 5.10 -3.32 16.68
CA LYS A 7 5.49 -3.83 18.02
C LYS A 7 6.11 -5.23 18.01
N HIS A 8 5.98 -5.99 16.92
CA HIS A 8 6.47 -7.37 16.84
C HIS A 8 7.75 -7.55 16.04
N CYS A 9 7.97 -6.77 14.99
CA CYS A 9 9.16 -6.89 14.13
C CYS A 9 9.97 -5.60 14.04
N GLN A 10 9.56 -4.53 14.72
CA GLN A 10 10.20 -3.22 14.77
C GLN A 10 10.40 -2.51 13.42
N GLN A 11 9.91 -3.10 12.32
CA GLN A 11 9.96 -2.48 10.99
C GLN A 11 8.95 -1.32 10.88
N SER A 12 9.37 -0.23 10.23
CA SER A 12 8.51 0.94 9.99
C SER A 12 7.44 0.65 8.93
N ILE A 13 6.23 1.14 9.17
CA ILE A 13 5.07 1.00 8.29
C ILE A 13 4.57 2.40 7.96
N ARG A 14 4.39 2.68 6.66
CA ARG A 14 3.90 3.96 6.15
C ARG A 14 2.53 3.77 5.49
N LEU A 15 1.52 4.49 5.98
CA LEU A 15 0.14 4.41 5.50
C LEU A 15 -0.48 5.80 5.34
N SER A 16 -1.56 5.88 4.56
CA SER A 16 -2.35 7.11 4.39
C SER A 16 -3.17 7.44 5.65
N ASN A 17 -3.44 8.73 5.87
CA ASN A 17 -4.12 9.23 7.09
C ASN A 17 -5.53 8.64 7.28
N ASN A 18 -6.21 8.25 6.20
CA ASN A 18 -7.53 7.62 6.24
C ASN A 18 -7.54 6.19 6.85
N LYS A 19 -6.38 5.67 7.27
CA LYS A 19 -6.26 4.39 7.98
C LYS A 19 -5.97 4.52 9.48
N ALA A 20 -6.00 5.73 10.03
CA ALA A 20 -5.93 5.98 11.46
C ALA A 20 -6.99 5.15 12.23
N GLY A 21 -6.59 4.48 13.31
CA GLY A 21 -7.50 3.73 14.19
C GLY A 21 -7.95 2.36 13.67
N ILE A 22 -7.55 1.97 12.46
CA ILE A 22 -7.91 0.67 11.88
C ILE A 22 -6.88 -0.41 12.28
N SER A 23 -7.35 -1.61 12.60
CA SER A 23 -6.50 -2.78 12.85
C SER A 23 -6.32 -3.61 11.57
N GLY A 24 -5.08 -4.04 11.29
CA GLY A 24 -4.71 -4.83 10.13
C GLY A 24 -3.56 -5.79 10.43
N ARG A 25 -3.00 -6.43 9.41
CA ARG A 25 -1.80 -7.29 9.55
C ARG A 25 -0.56 -6.53 9.13
N CYS A 26 0.54 -6.72 9.83
CA CYS A 26 1.85 -6.19 9.46
C CYS A 26 2.32 -6.80 8.11
N PRO A 27 2.79 -5.97 7.14
CA PRO A 27 3.32 -6.49 5.88
C PRO A 27 4.64 -7.25 6.02
N HIS A 28 5.35 -7.11 7.15
CA HIS A 28 6.65 -7.76 7.38
C HIS A 28 6.56 -9.04 8.22
N CYS A 29 5.65 -9.13 9.19
CA CYS A 29 5.56 -10.27 10.11
C CYS A 29 4.17 -10.90 10.23
N THR A 30 3.18 -10.39 9.49
CA THR A 30 1.79 -10.91 9.42
C THR A 30 1.00 -10.89 10.73
N LYS A 31 1.61 -10.48 11.86
CA LYS A 31 0.95 -10.29 13.15
C LYS A 31 -0.02 -9.09 13.12
N PRO A 32 -1.11 -9.12 13.92
CA PRO A 32 -2.07 -8.02 14.00
C PRO A 32 -1.42 -6.75 14.54
N VAL A 33 -1.73 -5.61 13.93
CA VAL A 33 -1.19 -4.29 14.25
C VAL A 33 -2.29 -3.24 14.09
N THR A 34 -2.42 -2.32 15.04
CA THR A 34 -3.37 -1.21 15.00
C THR A 34 -2.68 0.09 14.62
N VAL A 35 -3.22 0.83 13.65
CA VAL A 35 -2.67 2.10 13.19
C VAL A 35 -3.01 3.21 14.20
N PRO A 36 -2.01 3.96 14.71
CA PRO A 36 -2.26 5.04 15.67
C PRO A 36 -3.04 6.20 15.02
N VAL A 37 -3.94 6.82 15.79
CA VAL A 37 -4.68 8.03 15.38
C VAL A 37 -3.76 9.23 15.58
N ALA A 38 -3.63 10.09 14.56
CA ALA A 38 -2.78 11.28 14.65
C ALA A 38 -3.35 12.26 15.67
N SER A 39 -2.54 12.65 16.66
CA SER A 39 -2.81 13.77 17.58
C SER A 39 -1.73 14.85 17.41
N ASP A 40 -2.16 16.11 17.40
CA ASP A 40 -1.39 17.35 17.24
C ASP A 40 -0.34 17.55 18.36
N PRO A 41 0.80 18.24 18.14
CA PRO A 41 1.84 18.41 19.15
C PRO A 41 1.66 19.73 19.91
N SER A 42 1.34 19.65 21.19
CA SER A 42 1.50 20.76 22.14
C SER A 42 2.50 20.40 23.23
N LEU A 43 3.53 21.25 23.31
CA LEU A 43 4.58 21.30 24.31
C LEU A 43 4.05 21.59 25.72
N HIS A 44 4.88 21.16 26.67
CA HIS A 44 5.10 21.64 28.03
C HIS A 44 4.45 20.92 29.21
N ASP A 45 5.38 20.59 30.12
CA ASP A 45 5.31 20.50 31.56
C ASP A 45 4.37 19.44 32.13
N ASP A 46 4.93 18.27 32.46
CA ASP A 46 5.36 17.99 33.83
C ASP A 46 5.50 16.49 34.10
N VAL A 47 6.52 16.19 34.91
CA VAL A 47 6.50 15.15 35.95
C VAL A 47 6.45 13.69 35.49
N PHE A 48 7.55 13.01 35.80
CA PHE A 48 7.71 11.57 35.80
C PHE A 48 6.70 10.93 36.80
N VAL A 49 5.64 10.30 36.29
CA VAL A 49 4.83 9.32 37.05
C VAL A 49 4.71 8.05 36.23
N GLU A 50 5.50 7.06 36.62
CA GLU A 50 5.42 5.67 36.23
C GLU A 50 4.41 4.98 37.15
N LEU A 51 3.34 4.37 36.61
CA LEU A 51 2.49 3.41 37.34
C LEU A 51 1.58 2.63 36.38
N GLU A 52 1.86 1.35 36.24
CA GLU A 52 0.95 0.24 36.56
C GLU A 52 1.82 -0.99 36.88
N PRO A 53 1.34 -2.00 37.63
CA PRO A 53 0.00 -2.14 38.19
C PRO A 53 0.00 -2.32 39.72
N ILE A 54 -1.19 -2.12 40.28
CA ILE A 54 -1.79 -2.87 41.39
C ILE A 54 -0.79 -3.78 42.16
N GLN A 55 -0.49 -3.45 43.42
CA GLN A 55 -0.75 -4.35 44.56
C GLN A 55 -0.18 -3.83 45.90
N THR A 56 -1.09 -3.82 46.87
CA THR A 56 -0.91 -4.17 48.29
C THR A 56 0.14 -3.42 49.10
N ILE A 57 -0.37 -2.47 49.89
CA ILE A 57 0.26 -1.97 51.12
C ILE A 57 0.36 -3.13 52.12
N VAL A 58 1.58 -3.42 52.55
CA VAL A 58 1.89 -4.17 53.77
C VAL A 58 2.45 -3.17 54.77
N LEU A 59 1.76 -2.95 55.88
CA LEU A 59 2.37 -2.45 57.11
C LEU A 59 2.23 -3.53 58.18
N ARG A 60 3.39 -3.84 58.78
CA ARG A 60 3.53 -4.73 59.93
C ARG A 60 3.03 -4.05 61.21
N PRO A 61 2.64 -4.87 62.21
CA PRO A 61 1.97 -4.45 63.43
C PRO A 61 2.97 -4.17 64.56
N ASP A 62 2.50 -3.51 65.62
CA ASP A 62 2.39 -4.02 67.00
C ASP A 62 1.83 -2.86 67.88
N VAL A 63 1.13 -2.99 69.01
CA VAL A 63 0.81 -4.07 69.94
C VAL A 63 -0.52 -3.68 70.63
N SER A 64 -1.22 -4.69 71.16
CA SER A 64 -1.77 -4.69 72.53
C SER A 64 -3.29 -4.69 72.74
N ASN A 65 -3.76 -5.91 73.00
CA ASN A 65 -4.46 -6.35 74.21
C ASN A 65 -5.97 -6.68 74.15
N LYS A 66 -6.19 -7.96 74.49
CA LYS A 66 -7.29 -8.63 75.20
C LYS A 66 -8.73 -8.52 74.68
N ASN A 67 -9.17 -9.72 74.30
CA ASN A 67 -10.51 -10.28 74.44
C ASN A 67 -11.59 -9.63 73.57
N VAL A 68 -12.16 -10.43 72.67
CA VAL A 68 -13.55 -10.90 72.72
C VAL A 68 -13.81 -11.59 71.39
N ASP A 69 -14.50 -12.72 71.50
CA ASP A 69 -15.06 -13.53 70.43
C ASP A 69 -15.98 -12.71 69.48
N LEU A 70 -15.36 -11.91 68.59
CA LEU A 70 -16.02 -10.98 67.67
C LEU A 70 -16.16 -11.54 66.25
N ARG A 71 -15.42 -12.60 65.89
CA ARG A 71 -15.44 -13.19 64.54
C ARG A 71 -16.71 -14.01 64.25
N ALA A 72 -17.29 -14.67 65.24
CA ALA A 72 -18.52 -15.44 65.05
C ALA A 72 -19.76 -14.55 64.94
N ARG A 73 -19.76 -13.36 65.55
CA ARG A 73 -20.89 -12.40 65.50
C ARG A 73 -20.84 -11.44 64.30
N SER A 74 -19.66 -11.08 63.79
CA SER A 74 -19.53 -10.16 62.64
C SER A 74 -19.94 -10.77 61.29
N LEU A 75 -19.73 -12.08 61.08
CA LEU A 75 -20.19 -12.80 59.88
C LEU A 75 -21.72 -12.92 59.77
N ILE A 76 -22.42 -12.95 60.91
CA ILE A 76 -23.89 -13.05 60.96
C ILE A 76 -24.55 -11.68 60.74
N LEU A 77 -23.93 -10.60 61.21
CA LEU A 77 -24.39 -9.21 60.98
C LEU A 77 -24.20 -8.74 59.53
N ALA A 78 -23.08 -9.11 58.88
CA ALA A 78 -22.81 -8.75 57.49
C ALA A 78 -23.79 -9.42 56.49
N GLY A 79 -24.14 -10.70 56.71
CA GLY A 79 -25.12 -11.41 55.87
C GLY A 79 -26.54 -10.83 55.96
N SER A 80 -26.92 -10.33 57.14
CA SER A 80 -28.23 -9.71 57.36
C SER A 80 -28.35 -8.34 56.66
N ALA A 81 -27.30 -7.51 56.71
CA ALA A 81 -27.27 -6.22 56.05
C ALA A 81 -27.35 -6.33 54.52
N ILE A 82 -26.65 -7.31 53.94
CA ILE A 82 -26.68 -7.60 52.49
C ILE A 82 -28.06 -8.07 52.05
N ALA A 83 -28.71 -8.95 52.83
CA ALA A 83 -30.06 -9.43 52.54
C ALA A 83 -31.10 -8.30 52.55
N TRP A 84 -31.01 -7.36 53.49
CA TRP A 84 -31.84 -6.15 53.51
C TRP A 84 -31.61 -5.24 52.31
N PHE A 85 -30.35 -5.01 51.92
CA PHE A 85 -30.02 -4.18 50.75
C PHE A 85 -30.63 -4.74 49.47
N PHE A 86 -30.43 -6.03 49.19
CA PHE A 86 -31.01 -6.67 48.02
C PHE A 86 -32.54 -6.78 48.14
N GLY A 87 -33.09 -7.06 49.32
CA GLY A 87 -34.54 -7.07 49.55
C GLY A 87 -35.19 -5.70 49.27
N LEU A 88 -34.55 -4.60 49.67
CA LEU A 88 -35.00 -3.24 49.36
C LEU A 88 -34.82 -2.89 47.87
N LEU A 89 -33.77 -3.37 47.22
CA LEU A 89 -33.58 -3.22 45.78
C LEU A 89 -34.72 -3.92 45.01
N PHE A 90 -35.06 -5.15 45.37
CA PHE A 90 -36.19 -5.88 44.81
C PHE A 90 -37.53 -5.21 45.08
N LEU A 91 -37.71 -4.64 46.27
CA LEU A 91 -38.89 -3.83 46.63
C LEU A 91 -38.98 -2.56 45.76
N GLY A 92 -37.85 -1.90 45.50
CA GLY A 92 -37.77 -0.75 44.59
C GLY A 92 -38.14 -1.12 43.15
N LEU A 93 -37.60 -2.23 42.64
CA LEU A 93 -37.96 -2.75 41.31
C LEU A 93 -39.45 -3.10 41.22
N PHE A 94 -40.02 -3.67 42.29
CA PHE A 94 -41.46 -3.94 42.40
C PHE A 94 -42.27 -2.65 42.29
N PHE A 95 -41.97 -1.62 43.10
CA PHE A 95 -42.73 -0.36 43.07
C PHE A 95 -42.60 0.40 41.74
N LEU A 96 -41.43 0.36 41.09
CA LEU A 96 -41.24 0.96 39.76
C LEU A 96 -42.05 0.25 38.68
N SER A 97 -42.26 -1.07 38.83
CA SER A 97 -42.87 -1.90 37.78
C SER A 97 -44.34 -2.20 38.01
N VAL A 98 -44.84 -2.19 39.25
CA VAL A 98 -46.18 -2.67 39.60
C VAL A 98 -47.30 -1.87 38.91
N TRP A 99 -47.08 -0.57 38.68
CA TRP A 99 -48.08 0.30 38.07
C TRP A 99 -48.19 0.13 36.55
N ARG A 100 -47.09 -0.25 35.88
CA ARG A 100 -47.01 -0.41 34.42
C ARG A 100 -47.13 -1.88 33.98
N TYR A 101 -46.55 -2.79 34.77
CA TYR A 101 -46.37 -4.21 34.46
C TYR A 101 -46.61 -5.09 35.71
N PRO A 102 -47.86 -5.25 36.18
CA PRO A 102 -48.18 -5.94 37.43
C PRO A 102 -47.77 -7.42 37.43
N LEU A 103 -47.73 -8.08 36.27
CA LEU A 103 -47.28 -9.48 36.15
C LEU A 103 -45.76 -9.60 36.18
N VAL A 104 -45.04 -8.61 35.64
CA VAL A 104 -43.57 -8.56 35.63
C VAL A 104 -43.03 -8.24 37.02
N SER A 105 -43.81 -7.58 37.88
CA SER A 105 -43.39 -7.26 39.25
C SER A 105 -43.49 -8.46 40.21
N LEU A 106 -44.18 -9.54 39.86
CA LEU A 106 -44.37 -10.71 40.73
C LEU A 106 -43.04 -11.40 41.15
N PRO A 107 -42.07 -11.66 40.25
CA PRO A 107 -40.77 -12.19 40.65
C PRO A 107 -39.99 -11.22 41.54
N ALA A 108 -40.14 -9.91 41.33
CA ALA A 108 -39.50 -8.91 42.18
C ALA A 108 -40.11 -8.86 43.59
N LEU A 109 -41.42 -9.00 43.70
CA LEU A 109 -42.13 -9.14 44.97
C LEU A 109 -41.73 -10.42 45.71
N ALA A 110 -41.63 -11.54 44.98
CA ALA A 110 -41.17 -12.81 45.53
C ALA A 110 -39.71 -12.73 46.01
N GLY A 111 -38.84 -12.06 45.25
CA GLY A 111 -37.45 -11.79 45.65
C GLY A 111 -37.35 -10.94 46.91
N ALA A 112 -38.17 -9.89 47.03
CA ALA A 112 -38.26 -9.06 48.24
C ALA A 112 -38.74 -9.88 49.44
N ALA A 113 -39.80 -10.69 49.29
CA ALA A 113 -40.32 -11.52 50.36
C ALA A 113 -39.33 -12.61 50.82
N LEU A 114 -38.48 -13.11 49.92
CA LEU A 114 -37.47 -14.13 50.21
C LEU A 114 -36.25 -13.58 50.96
N LEU A 115 -35.81 -12.36 50.62
CA LEU A 115 -34.57 -11.76 51.15
C LEU A 115 -34.80 -10.87 52.37
N THR A 116 -35.99 -10.32 52.57
CA THR A 116 -36.29 -9.46 53.73
C THR A 116 -36.65 -10.31 54.97
N PRO A 117 -35.79 -10.34 56.02
CA PRO A 117 -35.93 -11.25 57.16
C PRO A 117 -37.30 -11.28 57.87
N PRO A 118 -37.96 -10.14 58.20
CA PRO A 118 -39.25 -10.18 58.88
C PRO A 118 -40.38 -10.72 58.00
N ILE A 119 -40.30 -10.54 56.68
CA ILE A 119 -41.30 -11.00 55.72
C ILE A 119 -41.14 -12.50 55.47
N TYR A 120 -39.90 -12.96 55.32
CA TYR A 120 -39.57 -14.38 55.16
C TYR A 120 -40.00 -15.21 56.37
N GLN A 121 -39.76 -14.73 57.60
CA GLN A 121 -40.17 -15.43 58.83
C GLN A 121 -41.69 -15.59 58.92
N ARG A 122 -42.45 -14.58 58.49
CA ARG A 122 -43.91 -14.62 58.45
C ARG A 122 -44.43 -15.55 57.35
N ALA A 123 -43.84 -15.51 56.16
CA ALA A 123 -44.16 -16.45 55.07
C ALA A 123 -43.88 -17.90 55.48
N ARG A 124 -42.75 -18.16 56.15
CA ARG A 124 -42.38 -19.46 56.71
C ARG A 124 -43.43 -20.01 57.67
N SER A 125 -43.99 -19.18 58.57
CA SER A 125 -45.01 -19.62 59.53
C SER A 125 -46.35 -20.01 58.89
N MET A 126 -46.66 -19.49 57.69
CA MET A 126 -47.89 -19.82 56.97
C MET A 126 -47.72 -20.96 55.96
N LEU A 127 -46.55 -21.07 55.31
CA LEU A 127 -46.34 -21.95 54.16
C LEU A 127 -45.42 -23.15 54.44
N GLY A 128 -44.75 -23.21 55.60
CA GLY A 128 -44.01 -24.40 56.05
C GLY A 128 -42.69 -24.72 55.34
N PHE A 129 -42.20 -23.87 54.43
CA PHE A 129 -40.95 -24.09 53.70
C PHE A 129 -39.71 -23.58 54.46
N ASP A 130 -38.75 -24.47 54.72
CA ASP A 130 -37.41 -24.12 55.22
C ASP A 130 -36.39 -24.19 54.07
N VAL A 131 -35.74 -23.07 53.78
CA VAL A 131 -34.81 -22.95 52.66
C VAL A 131 -33.44 -22.55 53.20
N ASP A 132 -32.42 -23.33 52.87
CA ASP A 132 -31.05 -23.06 53.29
C ASP A 132 -30.49 -21.78 52.63
N ALA A 133 -29.51 -21.13 53.27
CA ALA A 133 -29.01 -19.81 52.89
C ALA A 133 -28.48 -19.77 51.45
N ARG A 134 -27.85 -20.86 50.98
CA ARG A 134 -27.34 -21.00 49.60
C ARG A 134 -28.46 -21.00 48.56
N TRP A 135 -29.58 -21.64 48.87
CA TRP A 135 -30.74 -21.72 47.99
C TRP A 135 -31.53 -20.41 47.94
N LYS A 136 -31.47 -19.57 48.99
CA LYS A 136 -32.05 -18.21 48.95
C LYS A 136 -31.34 -17.29 47.98
N VAL A 137 -30.00 -17.34 47.96
CA VAL A 137 -29.17 -16.55 47.03
C VAL A 137 -29.36 -17.05 45.60
N MET A 138 -29.39 -18.37 45.39
CA MET A 138 -29.64 -18.94 44.07
C MET A 138 -31.06 -18.59 43.56
N GLY A 139 -32.07 -18.70 44.43
CA GLY A 139 -33.46 -18.35 44.12
C GLY A 139 -33.65 -16.87 43.81
N SER A 140 -32.99 -15.97 44.55
CA SER A 140 -33.07 -14.53 44.26
C SER A 140 -32.39 -14.16 42.94
N VAL A 141 -31.25 -14.76 42.61
CA VAL A 141 -30.59 -14.56 41.30
C VAL A 141 -31.50 -15.03 40.15
N VAL A 142 -32.14 -16.19 40.29
CA VAL A 142 -33.11 -16.68 39.29
C VAL A 142 -34.30 -15.74 39.15
N LEU A 143 -34.86 -15.26 40.26
CA LEU A 143 -35.98 -14.30 40.25
C LEU A 143 -35.58 -12.95 39.64
N PHE A 144 -34.35 -12.50 39.84
CA PHE A 144 -33.82 -11.29 39.19
C PHE A 144 -33.68 -11.48 37.68
N ILE A 145 -33.14 -12.61 37.23
CA ILE A 145 -33.00 -12.92 35.80
C ILE A 145 -34.39 -13.04 35.16
N CYS A 146 -35.34 -13.69 35.81
CA CYS A 146 -36.73 -13.75 35.35
C CYS A 146 -37.37 -12.36 35.28
N TYR A 147 -37.18 -11.51 36.30
CA TYR A 147 -37.64 -10.13 36.28
C TYR A 147 -37.03 -9.34 35.12
N MET A 148 -35.70 -9.42 34.91
CA MET A 148 -35.01 -8.70 33.83
C MET A 148 -35.43 -9.17 32.44
N MET A 149 -35.62 -10.48 32.24
CA MET A 149 -36.09 -11.02 30.96
C MET A 149 -37.53 -10.57 30.65
N MET A 150 -38.42 -10.63 31.65
CA MET A 150 -39.80 -10.19 31.49
C MET A 150 -39.91 -8.67 31.30
N PHE A 151 -39.14 -7.87 32.06
CA PHE A 151 -39.11 -6.41 31.94
C PHE A 151 -38.52 -5.96 30.59
N SER A 152 -37.44 -6.60 30.13
CA SER A 152 -36.87 -6.35 28.81
C SER A 152 -37.87 -6.67 27.69
N SER A 153 -38.62 -7.78 27.80
CA SER A 153 -39.63 -8.15 26.79
C SER A 153 -40.86 -7.23 26.78
N ALA A 154 -41.31 -6.78 27.96
CA ALA A 154 -42.45 -5.89 28.09
C ALA A 154 -42.14 -4.48 27.56
N THR A 155 -40.95 -3.97 27.86
CA THR A 155 -40.49 -2.67 27.36
C THR A 155 -40.20 -2.70 25.86
N SER A 156 -39.57 -3.76 25.33
CA SER A 156 -39.30 -3.87 23.89
C SER A 156 -40.57 -3.85 23.04
N ASN A 157 -41.64 -4.48 23.51
CA ASN A 157 -42.93 -4.50 22.80
C ASN A 157 -43.58 -3.10 22.77
N GLU A 158 -43.52 -2.36 23.87
CA GLU A 158 -44.04 -0.99 23.93
C GLU A 158 -43.25 -0.02 23.02
N TYR A 159 -41.92 -0.16 22.98
CA TYR A 159 -41.09 0.63 22.04
C TYR A 159 -41.38 0.27 20.58
N ALA A 160 -41.59 -1.01 20.27
CA ALA A 160 -41.96 -1.46 18.93
C ALA A 160 -43.30 -0.86 18.49
N GLU A 161 -44.33 -0.93 19.33
CA GLU A 161 -45.67 -0.41 19.05
C GLU A 161 -45.67 1.13 18.87
N ARG A 162 -44.96 1.87 19.73
CA ARG A 162 -44.80 3.33 19.58
C ARG A 162 -44.08 3.69 18.28
N SER A 163 -43.07 2.91 17.88
CA SER A 163 -42.35 3.15 16.63
C SER A 163 -43.23 2.86 15.40
N GLU A 164 -44.10 1.84 15.46
CA GLU A 164 -45.07 1.56 14.41
C GLU A 164 -46.15 2.63 14.32
N LEU A 165 -46.66 3.11 15.45
CA LEU A 165 -47.62 4.22 15.47
C LEU A 165 -47.01 5.50 14.92
N ALA A 166 -45.77 5.82 15.30
CA ALA A 166 -45.04 6.97 14.76
C ALA A 166 -44.80 6.84 13.24
N LYS A 167 -44.48 5.63 12.74
CA LYS A 167 -44.37 5.36 11.30
C LYS A 167 -45.72 5.53 10.59
N LYS A 168 -46.81 4.99 11.14
CA LYS A 168 -48.17 5.12 10.60
C LYS A 168 -48.63 6.57 10.58
N GLN A 169 -48.37 7.33 11.65
CA GLN A 169 -48.67 8.77 11.71
C GLN A 169 -47.86 9.55 10.69
N ALA A 170 -46.56 9.27 10.56
CA ALA A 170 -45.72 9.89 9.53
C ALA A 170 -46.12 9.49 8.10
N GLU A 171 -46.63 8.28 7.88
CA GLU A 171 -47.20 7.86 6.60
C GLU A 171 -48.52 8.55 6.30
N GLN A 172 -49.42 8.65 7.29
CA GLN A 172 -50.68 9.37 7.16
C GLN A 172 -50.46 10.86 6.89
N GLN A 173 -49.52 11.49 7.60
CA GLN A 173 -49.12 12.88 7.36
C GLN A 173 -48.58 13.05 5.93
N ARG A 174 -47.66 12.17 5.49
CA ARG A 174 -47.15 12.19 4.11
C ARG A 174 -48.23 11.95 3.06
N GLN A 175 -49.23 11.11 3.33
CA GLN A 175 -50.37 10.89 2.44
C GLN A 175 -51.27 12.12 2.37
N ALA A 176 -51.61 12.72 3.51
CA ALA A 176 -52.41 13.94 3.57
C ALA A 176 -51.72 15.12 2.87
N GLU A 177 -50.41 15.30 3.08
CA GLU A 177 -49.59 16.30 2.37
C GLU A 177 -49.57 16.03 0.86
N ARG A 178 -49.44 14.76 0.44
CA ARG A 178 -49.50 14.39 -0.98
C ARG A 178 -50.86 14.68 -1.60
N GLU A 179 -51.95 14.40 -0.89
CA GLU A 179 -53.31 14.71 -1.33
C GLU A 179 -53.54 16.21 -1.44
N GLN A 180 -53.12 17.00 -0.45
CA GLN A 180 -53.17 18.47 -0.51
C GLN A 180 -52.36 19.01 -1.68
N THR A 181 -51.15 18.49 -1.90
CA THR A 181 -50.29 18.91 -3.02
C THR A 181 -50.90 18.50 -4.36
N ALA A 182 -51.53 17.34 -4.46
CA ALA A 182 -52.25 16.90 -5.66
C ALA A 182 -53.50 17.74 -5.93
N GLN A 183 -54.23 18.16 -4.90
CA GLN A 183 -55.35 19.09 -5.03
C GLN A 183 -54.88 20.47 -5.51
N TYR A 184 -53.79 20.99 -4.94
CA TYR A 184 -53.17 22.24 -5.39
C TYR A 184 -52.72 22.17 -6.85
N LEU A 185 -52.15 21.04 -7.27
CA LEU A 185 -51.77 20.81 -8.65
C LEU A 185 -52.98 20.88 -9.59
N LYS A 186 -54.10 20.23 -9.24
CA LYS A 186 -55.31 20.25 -10.06
C LYS A 186 -55.84 21.66 -10.30
N SER A 187 -55.80 22.53 -9.29
CA SER A 187 -56.29 23.92 -9.41
C SER A 187 -55.30 24.88 -10.08
N ASN A 188 -53.99 24.61 -10.00
CA ASN A 188 -52.94 25.52 -10.50
C ASN A 188 -52.13 24.95 -11.67
N LYS A 189 -52.58 23.85 -12.29
CA LYS A 189 -51.86 23.13 -13.36
C LYS A 189 -51.33 24.05 -14.46
N ALA A 190 -52.18 24.91 -15.02
CA ALA A 190 -51.80 25.79 -16.13
C ALA A 190 -50.69 26.79 -15.75
N ALA A 191 -50.75 27.34 -14.53
CA ALA A 191 -49.74 28.26 -14.02
C ALA A 191 -48.40 27.54 -13.81
N ILE A 192 -48.41 26.36 -13.17
CA ILE A 192 -47.22 25.55 -12.92
C ILE A 192 -46.56 25.10 -14.25
N GLN A 193 -47.36 24.70 -15.23
CA GLN A 193 -46.87 24.34 -16.57
C GLN A 193 -46.24 25.54 -17.30
N ALA A 194 -46.90 26.70 -17.25
CA ALA A 194 -46.40 27.91 -17.89
C ALA A 194 -45.10 28.39 -17.25
N GLU A 195 -45.01 28.36 -15.91
CA GLU A 195 -43.81 28.71 -15.16
C GLU A 195 -42.64 27.77 -15.49
N ALA A 196 -42.86 26.45 -15.43
CA ALA A 196 -41.84 25.46 -15.72
C ALA A 196 -41.32 25.58 -17.17
N LYS A 197 -42.21 25.73 -18.15
CA LYS A 197 -41.82 25.93 -19.56
C LYS A 197 -41.05 27.24 -19.75
N ALA A 198 -41.51 28.34 -19.16
CA ALA A 198 -40.80 29.62 -19.24
C ALA A 198 -39.40 29.55 -18.61
N LEU A 199 -39.21 28.80 -17.52
CA LEU A 199 -37.90 28.58 -16.91
C LEU A 199 -37.00 27.70 -17.80
N ILE A 200 -37.57 26.67 -18.42
CA ILE A 200 -36.86 25.82 -19.40
C ILE A 200 -36.40 26.64 -20.61
N ASP A 201 -37.25 27.53 -21.13
CA ASP A 201 -36.96 28.37 -22.29
C ASP A 201 -35.91 29.45 -21.96
N LYS A 202 -35.89 29.92 -20.71
CA LYS A 202 -34.85 30.84 -20.19
C LYS A 202 -33.53 30.14 -19.83
N GLY A 203 -33.43 28.81 -20.00
CA GLY A 203 -32.24 28.03 -19.62
C GLY A 203 -32.04 27.85 -18.11
N LYS A 204 -33.01 28.25 -17.28
CA LYS A 204 -32.99 28.10 -15.81
C LYS A 204 -33.49 26.71 -15.41
N ILE A 205 -32.78 25.67 -15.84
CA ILE A 205 -33.24 24.29 -15.70
C ILE A 205 -33.32 23.83 -14.24
N ALA A 206 -32.41 24.29 -13.37
CA ALA A 206 -32.46 23.99 -11.94
C ALA A 206 -33.74 24.52 -11.27
N ASP A 207 -34.14 25.76 -11.60
CA ASP A 207 -35.37 26.36 -11.10
C ASP A 207 -36.60 25.63 -11.66
N ALA A 208 -36.59 25.27 -12.94
CA ALA A 208 -37.65 24.48 -13.55
C ALA A 208 -37.84 23.11 -12.87
N LEU A 209 -36.73 22.42 -12.53
CA LEU A 209 -36.74 21.16 -11.80
C LEU A 209 -37.26 21.30 -10.37
N ASN A 210 -36.97 22.41 -9.69
CA ASN A 210 -37.52 22.69 -8.37
C ASN A 210 -39.05 22.89 -8.43
N VAL A 211 -39.54 23.60 -9.44
CA VAL A 211 -40.98 23.84 -9.64
C VAL A 211 -41.73 22.53 -9.92
N VAL A 212 -41.27 21.72 -10.89
CA VAL A 212 -41.97 20.47 -11.26
C VAL A 212 -41.68 19.31 -10.30
N GLY A 213 -40.52 19.31 -9.64
CA GLY A 213 -40.09 18.25 -8.73
C GLY A 213 -41.02 18.09 -7.52
N LYS A 214 -41.62 19.18 -7.03
CA LYS A 214 -42.62 19.16 -5.95
C LYS A 214 -43.89 18.38 -6.32
N TYR A 215 -44.21 18.29 -7.60
CA TYR A 215 -45.45 17.70 -8.10
C TYR A 215 -45.27 16.36 -8.82
N ARG A 216 -44.01 15.88 -8.94
CA ARG A 216 -43.67 14.65 -9.63
C ARG A 216 -44.35 13.43 -8.99
N GLY A 217 -44.90 12.55 -9.81
CA GLY A 217 -45.49 11.29 -9.36
C GLY A 217 -46.81 11.44 -8.60
N LEU A 218 -47.46 12.61 -8.70
CA LEU A 218 -48.81 12.85 -8.19
C LEU A 218 -49.92 12.47 -9.21
N GLY A 219 -49.54 11.88 -10.36
CA GLY A 219 -50.47 11.32 -11.34
C GLY A 219 -50.86 12.25 -12.50
N ASP A 220 -50.14 13.36 -12.72
CA ASP A 220 -50.33 14.23 -13.89
C ASP A 220 -49.25 13.98 -14.94
N ALA A 221 -49.65 13.35 -16.05
CA ALA A 221 -48.73 12.94 -17.10
C ALA A 221 -48.01 14.11 -17.78
N ASP A 222 -48.61 15.30 -17.83
CA ASP A 222 -48.01 16.45 -18.49
C ASP A 222 -46.90 17.07 -17.64
N ILE A 223 -47.11 17.17 -16.32
CA ILE A 223 -46.07 17.63 -15.39
C ILE A 223 -44.91 16.64 -15.34
N ASP A 224 -45.21 15.34 -15.29
CA ASP A 224 -44.17 14.31 -15.32
C ASP A 224 -43.38 14.37 -16.64
N ALA A 225 -44.03 14.60 -17.78
CA ALA A 225 -43.36 14.79 -19.07
C ALA A 225 -42.46 16.05 -19.08
N ILE A 226 -42.91 17.18 -18.53
CA ILE A 226 -42.10 18.39 -18.40
C ILE A 226 -40.90 18.15 -17.48
N ALA A 227 -41.09 17.40 -16.38
CA ALA A 227 -40.01 17.04 -15.47
C ALA A 227 -38.94 16.17 -16.17
N VAL A 228 -39.36 15.18 -16.96
CA VAL A 228 -38.45 14.35 -17.78
C VAL A 228 -37.70 15.20 -18.81
N GLN A 229 -38.39 16.13 -19.48
CA GLN A 229 -37.77 17.05 -20.44
C GLN A 229 -36.73 17.96 -19.77
N ALA A 230 -37.05 18.53 -18.61
CA ALA A 230 -36.15 19.36 -17.83
C ALA A 230 -34.92 18.55 -17.37
N GLU A 231 -35.09 17.31 -16.93
CA GLU A 231 -33.97 16.44 -16.58
C GLU A 231 -33.07 16.11 -17.75
N LEU A 232 -33.65 15.82 -18.91
CA LEU A 232 -32.88 15.52 -20.11
C LEU A 232 -32.03 16.74 -20.51
N LYS A 233 -32.63 17.93 -20.55
CA LYS A 233 -31.91 19.19 -20.80
C LYS A 233 -30.85 19.47 -19.72
N ASN A 234 -31.14 19.19 -18.45
CA ASN A 234 -30.16 19.36 -17.38
C ASN A 234 -28.95 18.46 -17.57
N LYS A 235 -29.17 17.19 -17.93
CA LYS A 235 -28.10 16.22 -18.20
C LYS A 235 -27.26 16.63 -19.40
N THR A 236 -27.88 17.12 -20.48
CA THR A 236 -27.14 17.61 -21.66
C THR A 236 -26.33 18.85 -21.34
N MET A 237 -26.92 19.85 -20.66
CA MET A 237 -26.20 21.07 -20.26
C MET A 237 -25.06 20.77 -19.28
N ALA A 238 -25.27 19.88 -18.32
CA ALA A 238 -24.22 19.47 -17.38
C ALA A 238 -23.08 18.72 -18.11
N ALA A 239 -23.41 17.86 -19.09
CA ALA A 239 -22.40 17.18 -19.90
C ALA A 239 -21.63 18.17 -20.79
N GLU A 240 -22.30 19.16 -21.39
CA GLU A 240 -21.67 20.23 -22.18
C GLU A 240 -20.78 21.14 -21.34
N ALA A 241 -21.26 21.58 -20.17
CA ALA A 241 -20.46 22.37 -19.22
C ALA A 241 -19.21 21.60 -18.78
N LYS A 242 -19.35 20.31 -18.46
CA LYS A 242 -18.21 19.46 -18.11
C LYS A 242 -17.23 19.28 -19.28
N LYS A 243 -17.72 19.13 -20.52
CA LYS A 243 -16.87 19.10 -21.72
C LYS A 243 -16.09 20.40 -21.89
N ALA A 244 -16.72 21.56 -21.69
CA ALA A 244 -16.06 22.86 -21.80
C ALA A 244 -14.89 22.99 -20.80
N ILE A 245 -15.12 22.61 -19.54
CA ILE A 245 -14.08 22.60 -18.50
C ILE A 245 -12.92 21.67 -18.89
N LEU A 246 -13.21 20.48 -19.42
CA LEU A 246 -12.17 19.55 -19.86
C LEU A 246 -11.37 20.08 -21.04
N VAL A 247 -12.02 20.71 -22.02
CA VAL A 247 -11.34 21.33 -23.15
C VAL A 247 -10.46 22.51 -22.69
N GLU A 248 -10.92 23.31 -21.74
CA GLU A 248 -10.12 24.38 -21.13
C GLU A 248 -8.89 23.82 -20.42
N SER A 249 -9.05 22.71 -19.67
CA SER A 249 -7.92 22.06 -19.00
C SER A 249 -6.85 21.57 -19.98
N LEU A 250 -7.22 21.11 -21.19
CA LEU A 250 -6.25 20.73 -22.22
C LEU A 250 -5.35 21.90 -22.64
N GLY A 251 -5.85 23.15 -22.60
CA GLY A 251 -5.05 24.34 -22.89
C GLY A 251 -4.03 24.69 -21.80
N THR A 252 -4.25 24.23 -20.57
CA THR A 252 -3.34 24.45 -19.43
C THR A 252 -2.27 23.38 -19.28
N ILE A 253 -2.48 22.19 -19.85
CA ILE A 253 -1.56 21.06 -19.77
C ILE A 253 -0.51 21.19 -20.86
N LYS A 254 0.77 21.01 -20.50
CA LYS A 254 1.87 21.05 -21.46
C LYS A 254 1.76 19.91 -22.48
N ASP A 255 2.25 20.15 -23.70
CA ASP A 255 2.17 19.18 -24.80
C ASP A 255 2.98 17.88 -24.54
N ASP A 256 4.02 17.95 -23.70
CA ASP A 256 4.86 16.82 -23.33
C ASP A 256 4.25 15.92 -22.24
N ASP A 257 3.25 16.41 -21.48
CA ASP A 257 2.50 15.57 -20.54
C ASP A 257 1.41 14.75 -21.26
N LEU A 258 1.88 13.76 -21.99
CA LEU A 258 1.02 12.84 -22.74
C LEU A 258 0.03 12.11 -21.83
N SER A 259 0.43 11.82 -20.58
CA SER A 259 -0.38 11.03 -19.63
C SER A 259 -1.56 11.84 -19.10
N GLU A 260 -1.32 13.09 -18.72
CA GLU A 260 -2.37 13.97 -18.23
C GLU A 260 -3.36 14.32 -19.34
N ARG A 261 -2.86 14.61 -20.56
CA ARG A 261 -3.72 14.81 -21.74
C ARG A 261 -4.57 13.58 -22.07
N ALA A 262 -4.00 12.38 -22.02
CA ALA A 262 -4.72 11.14 -22.28
C ALA A 262 -5.88 10.94 -21.30
N ARG A 263 -5.70 11.25 -20.01
CA ARG A 263 -6.78 11.19 -19.00
C ARG A 263 -7.93 12.14 -19.31
N ILE A 264 -7.62 13.35 -19.78
CA ILE A 264 -8.67 14.30 -20.18
C ILE A 264 -9.43 13.80 -21.41
N TYR A 265 -8.73 13.27 -22.42
CA TYR A 265 -9.39 12.67 -23.58
C TYR A 265 -10.22 11.43 -23.23
N GLU A 266 -9.79 10.62 -22.25
CA GLU A 266 -10.58 9.51 -21.73
C GLU A 266 -11.92 9.99 -21.12
N GLN A 267 -11.88 11.06 -20.33
CA GLN A 267 -13.10 11.68 -19.78
C GLN A 267 -13.99 12.29 -20.87
N LEU A 268 -13.40 12.91 -21.89
CA LEU A 268 -14.13 13.46 -23.03
C LEU A 268 -14.82 12.37 -23.86
N VAL A 269 -14.18 11.21 -24.06
CA VAL A 269 -14.79 10.05 -24.75
C VAL A 269 -15.92 9.46 -23.92
N ALA A 270 -15.80 9.40 -22.58
CA ALA A 270 -16.88 8.93 -21.71
C ALA A 270 -18.14 9.83 -21.76
N LEU A 271 -17.96 11.15 -21.93
CA LEU A 271 -19.06 12.12 -22.05
C LEU A 271 -19.64 12.24 -23.48
N ALA A 272 -18.89 11.82 -24.50
CA ALA A 272 -19.31 11.83 -25.90
C ALA A 272 -18.71 10.63 -26.65
N PRO A 273 -19.30 9.43 -26.50
CA PRO A 273 -18.80 8.24 -27.19
C PRO A 273 -18.81 8.39 -28.71
N ASP A 274 -19.72 9.19 -29.27
CA ASP A 274 -19.86 9.36 -30.72
C ASP A 274 -18.83 10.33 -31.31
N ASN A 275 -18.03 11.02 -30.47
CA ASN A 275 -17.00 11.93 -30.96
C ASN A 275 -15.75 11.15 -31.43
N ALA A 276 -15.68 10.92 -32.75
CA ALA A 276 -14.56 10.25 -33.41
C ALA A 276 -13.22 10.99 -33.22
N GLY A 277 -13.23 12.32 -33.12
CA GLY A 277 -12.03 13.13 -32.92
C GLY A 277 -11.35 12.85 -31.58
N ASN A 278 -12.13 12.84 -30.48
CA ASN A 278 -11.61 12.55 -29.14
C ASN A 278 -11.08 11.11 -29.04
N LYS A 279 -11.78 10.15 -29.65
CA LYS A 279 -11.33 8.75 -29.73
C LYS A 279 -9.99 8.64 -30.44
N LYS A 280 -9.84 9.29 -31.60
CA LYS A 280 -8.58 9.31 -32.36
C LYS A 280 -7.43 9.88 -31.53
N GLN A 281 -7.64 11.03 -30.88
CA GLN A 281 -6.62 11.66 -30.03
C GLN A 281 -6.21 10.77 -28.85
N LEU A 282 -7.19 10.15 -28.17
CA LEU A 282 -6.91 9.21 -27.09
C LEU A 282 -6.06 8.01 -27.57
N THR A 283 -6.41 7.43 -28.72
CA THR A 283 -5.62 6.31 -29.27
C THR A 283 -4.21 6.73 -29.67
N GLU A 284 -4.04 7.93 -30.23
CA GLU A 284 -2.72 8.45 -30.60
C GLU A 284 -1.85 8.68 -29.36
N LEU A 285 -2.40 9.31 -28.32
CA LEU A 285 -1.69 9.54 -27.05
C LEU A 285 -1.30 8.23 -26.38
N ASN A 286 -2.22 7.26 -26.28
CA ASN A 286 -1.93 5.95 -25.71
C ASN A 286 -0.84 5.20 -26.51
N THR A 287 -0.84 5.35 -27.83
CA THR A 287 0.23 4.80 -28.68
C THR A 287 1.57 5.45 -28.36
N LYS A 288 1.64 6.78 -28.23
CA LYS A 288 2.87 7.48 -27.87
C LYS A 288 3.36 7.11 -26.47
N ILE A 289 2.46 6.98 -25.49
CA ILE A 289 2.79 6.56 -24.12
C ILE A 289 3.38 5.15 -24.11
N THR A 290 2.74 4.20 -24.80
CA THR A 290 3.20 2.81 -24.85
C THR A 290 4.54 2.69 -25.60
N GLN A 291 4.73 3.42 -26.69
CA GLN A 291 6.01 3.49 -27.41
C GLN A 291 7.13 4.09 -26.54
N ALA A 292 6.86 5.18 -25.83
CA ALA A 292 7.83 5.79 -24.91
C ALA A 292 8.22 4.84 -23.78
N ALA A 293 7.24 4.14 -23.18
CA ALA A 293 7.49 3.14 -22.16
C ALA A 293 8.32 1.95 -22.69
N ALA A 294 7.99 1.45 -23.89
CA ALA A 294 8.74 0.38 -24.53
C ALA A 294 10.19 0.80 -24.87
N LYS A 295 10.38 2.02 -25.39
CA LYS A 295 11.71 2.58 -25.68
C LYS A 295 12.55 2.69 -24.42
N LYS A 296 12.00 3.28 -23.35
CA LYS A 296 12.70 3.41 -22.06
C LYS A 296 13.08 2.05 -21.49
N LYS A 297 12.18 1.07 -21.55
CA LYS A 297 12.46 -0.30 -21.12
C LYS A 297 13.59 -0.93 -21.93
N ALA A 298 13.58 -0.78 -23.26
CA ALA A 298 14.63 -1.29 -24.12
C ALA A 298 15.99 -0.63 -23.85
N GLU A 299 16.01 0.68 -23.57
CA GLU A 299 17.21 1.42 -23.17
C GLU A 299 17.77 0.93 -21.82
N GLU A 300 16.90 0.69 -20.83
CA GLU A 300 17.28 0.15 -19.53
C GLU A 300 17.82 -1.29 -19.65
N GLU A 301 17.17 -2.14 -20.44
CA GLU A 301 17.63 -3.52 -20.72
C GLU A 301 18.98 -3.53 -21.45
N ALA A 302 19.15 -2.66 -22.46
CA ALA A 302 20.42 -2.51 -23.16
C ALA A 302 21.53 -1.98 -22.24
N ALA A 303 21.23 -1.01 -21.38
CA ALA A 303 22.16 -0.49 -20.39
C ALA A 303 22.55 -1.57 -19.36
N ALA A 304 21.59 -2.38 -18.90
CA ALA A 304 21.84 -3.50 -17.98
C ALA A 304 22.71 -4.58 -18.63
N LEU A 305 22.46 -4.93 -19.89
CA LEU A 305 23.30 -5.87 -20.64
C LEU A 305 24.72 -5.34 -20.80
N LYS A 306 24.89 -4.06 -21.17
CA LYS A 306 26.21 -3.43 -21.31
C LYS A 306 26.94 -3.37 -19.97
N ALA A 307 26.24 -3.12 -18.86
CA ALA A 307 26.81 -3.17 -17.51
C ALA A 307 27.28 -4.59 -17.14
N GLN A 308 26.49 -5.62 -17.46
CA GLN A 308 26.87 -7.02 -17.26
C GLN A 308 28.10 -7.39 -18.10
N GLN A 309 28.14 -6.96 -19.37
CA GLN A 309 29.30 -7.16 -20.24
C GLN A 309 30.55 -6.49 -19.65
N ARG A 310 30.42 -5.30 -19.06
CA ARG A 310 31.52 -4.59 -18.38
C ARG A 310 32.05 -5.35 -17.17
N GLN A 311 31.17 -5.92 -16.35
CA GLN A 311 31.58 -6.75 -15.22
C GLN A 311 32.30 -8.05 -15.65
N ARG A 312 31.95 -8.59 -16.82
CA ARG A 312 32.59 -9.77 -17.43
C ARG A 312 33.80 -9.43 -18.30
N GLY A 313 34.20 -8.16 -18.33
CA GLY A 313 35.30 -7.64 -19.12
C GLY A 313 35.12 -7.69 -20.64
N LEU A 314 33.91 -7.90 -21.14
CA LEU A 314 33.58 -8.01 -22.57
C LEU A 314 33.48 -6.67 -23.31
N VAL A 315 33.62 -5.56 -22.60
CA VAL A 315 33.70 -4.22 -23.16
C VAL A 315 34.96 -3.52 -22.64
N TRP A 316 35.48 -2.58 -23.42
CA TRP A 316 36.68 -1.83 -23.10
C TRP A 316 36.57 -1.13 -21.75
N ARG A 317 37.54 -1.37 -20.88
CA ARG A 317 37.71 -0.75 -19.58
C ARG A 317 38.92 0.16 -19.63
N TYR A 318 38.78 1.38 -19.14
CA TYR A 318 39.84 2.37 -19.17
C TYR A 318 40.38 2.60 -17.76
N GLY A 319 41.71 2.62 -17.64
CA GLY A 319 42.42 2.90 -16.42
C GLY A 319 43.29 4.15 -16.57
N ILE A 320 43.38 4.94 -15.51
CA ILE A 320 44.36 6.01 -15.37
C ILE A 320 45.04 5.79 -14.03
N HIS A 321 46.36 5.63 -14.05
CA HIS A 321 47.18 5.57 -12.85
C HIS A 321 48.43 6.43 -13.03
N LYS A 322 49.07 6.83 -11.92
CA LYS A 322 50.30 7.63 -11.98
C LYS A 322 51.51 6.71 -11.89
N ASP A 323 52.46 6.90 -12.81
CA ASP A 323 53.78 6.28 -12.69
C ASP A 323 54.49 6.87 -11.47
N GLU A 324 54.86 6.04 -10.50
CA GLU A 324 55.44 6.51 -9.23
C GLU A 324 56.75 7.28 -9.44
N MET A 325 57.52 6.93 -10.48
CA MET A 325 58.83 7.54 -10.75
C MET A 325 58.73 8.92 -11.41
N THR A 326 57.81 9.10 -12.36
CA THR A 326 57.67 10.36 -13.13
C THR A 326 56.47 11.20 -12.71
N GLN A 327 55.57 10.64 -11.90
CA GLN A 327 54.28 11.23 -11.51
C GLN A 327 53.35 11.56 -12.71
N LYS A 328 53.71 11.09 -13.91
CA LYS A 328 52.91 11.26 -15.13
C LYS A 328 51.87 10.15 -15.25
N GLU A 329 50.79 10.46 -15.93
CA GLU A 329 49.68 9.53 -16.13
C GLU A 329 50.06 8.40 -17.10
N VAL A 330 49.70 7.19 -16.72
CA VAL A 330 49.67 6.00 -17.54
C VAL A 330 48.21 5.73 -17.87
N LEU A 331 47.92 5.63 -19.16
CA LEU A 331 46.58 5.30 -19.65
C LEU A 331 46.57 3.82 -20.03
N THR A 332 45.50 3.10 -19.67
CA THR A 332 45.25 1.74 -20.14
C THR A 332 43.84 1.61 -20.73
N ALA A 333 43.70 0.74 -21.73
CA ALA A 333 42.42 0.28 -22.25
C ALA A 333 42.47 -1.24 -22.38
N GLU A 334 41.56 -1.95 -21.72
CA GLU A 334 41.58 -3.41 -21.61
C GLU A 334 40.25 -4.03 -22.06
N VAL A 335 40.31 -5.15 -22.76
CA VAL A 335 39.14 -5.97 -23.09
C VAL A 335 39.48 -7.46 -23.00
N ASP A 336 38.55 -8.25 -22.50
CA ASP A 336 38.70 -9.69 -22.37
C ASP A 336 38.18 -10.39 -23.64
N SER A 337 38.71 -11.57 -23.94
CA SER A 337 38.32 -12.33 -25.11
C SER A 337 36.84 -12.75 -25.04
N THR A 338 36.13 -12.66 -26.17
CA THR A 338 34.73 -13.09 -26.29
C THR A 338 34.61 -14.60 -26.16
N ASN A 339 35.60 -15.34 -26.67
CA ASN A 339 35.73 -16.77 -26.49
C ASN A 339 36.47 -17.15 -25.20
N THR A 340 36.26 -18.39 -24.76
CA THR A 340 36.90 -18.99 -23.58
C THR A 340 37.99 -19.95 -24.02
N LEU A 341 39.12 -19.91 -23.34
CA LEU A 341 40.23 -20.85 -23.47
C LEU A 341 40.12 -21.94 -22.41
N PHE A 342 40.58 -23.14 -22.78
CA PHE A 342 40.68 -24.29 -21.89
C PHE A 342 42.07 -24.89 -22.02
N PHE A 343 42.89 -24.76 -20.99
CA PHE A 343 44.21 -25.39 -20.95
C PHE A 343 44.18 -26.66 -20.11
N GLY A 344 45.13 -27.56 -20.37
CA GLY A 344 45.39 -28.73 -19.55
C GLY A 344 46.23 -28.41 -18.32
N PHE A 345 46.49 -29.41 -17.48
CA PHE A 345 47.47 -29.31 -16.39
C PHE A 345 48.83 -28.86 -16.95
N PRO A 346 49.57 -27.91 -16.31
CA PRO A 346 49.33 -27.33 -14.98
C PRO A 346 48.41 -26.10 -14.95
N TYR A 347 47.89 -25.66 -16.09
CA TYR A 347 47.10 -24.43 -16.24
C TYR A 347 45.59 -24.70 -16.36
N ALA A 348 45.13 -25.81 -15.77
CA ALA A 348 43.79 -26.32 -16.00
C ALA A 348 42.69 -25.32 -15.65
N GLY A 349 41.64 -25.29 -16.48
CA GLY A 349 40.42 -24.54 -16.25
C GLY A 349 40.01 -23.61 -17.39
N ALA A 350 38.78 -23.13 -17.31
CA ALA A 350 38.27 -22.09 -18.20
C ALA A 350 38.91 -20.75 -17.84
N GLN A 351 39.35 -20.00 -18.85
CA GLN A 351 39.87 -18.66 -18.70
C GLN A 351 39.64 -17.82 -19.95
N ARG A 352 39.95 -16.54 -19.87
CA ARG A 352 39.96 -15.62 -21.01
C ARG A 352 41.33 -14.97 -21.16
N ALA A 353 41.62 -14.54 -22.37
CA ALA A 353 42.75 -13.67 -22.62
C ALA A 353 42.32 -12.21 -22.46
N THR A 354 43.27 -11.35 -22.12
CA THR A 354 43.07 -9.90 -22.04
C THR A 354 43.94 -9.23 -23.09
N LEU A 355 43.35 -8.33 -23.86
CA LEU A 355 44.05 -7.42 -24.75
C LEU A 355 44.10 -6.04 -24.10
N GLU A 356 45.29 -5.52 -23.86
CA GLU A 356 45.53 -4.21 -23.26
C GLU A 356 46.25 -3.29 -24.25
N LEU A 357 45.76 -2.07 -24.38
CA LEU A 357 46.48 -0.96 -24.97
C LEU A 357 46.98 -0.07 -23.83
N ARG A 358 48.26 0.28 -23.86
CA ARG A 358 48.86 1.12 -22.81
C ARG A 358 49.60 2.29 -23.42
N LYS A 359 49.48 3.47 -22.82
CA LYS A 359 50.35 4.62 -23.08
C LYS A 359 51.13 4.92 -21.81
N HIS A 360 52.43 4.62 -21.83
CA HIS A 360 53.33 4.80 -20.70
C HIS A 360 54.31 5.96 -20.96
N PRO A 361 54.51 6.89 -20.01
CA PRO A 361 55.33 8.08 -20.21
C PRO A 361 56.83 7.78 -20.43
N ARG A 362 57.30 6.61 -19.99
CA ARG A 362 58.71 6.19 -20.11
C ARG A 362 58.97 5.12 -21.16
N TRP A 363 57.96 4.30 -21.46
CA TRP A 363 58.13 3.08 -22.27
C TRP A 363 57.40 3.15 -23.61
N GLY A 364 56.63 4.21 -23.84
CA GLY A 364 55.91 4.40 -25.08
C GLY A 364 54.53 3.75 -25.06
N SER A 365 54.05 3.38 -26.25
CA SER A 365 52.73 2.79 -26.42
C SER A 365 52.83 1.31 -26.71
N ASP A 366 52.09 0.50 -25.96
CA ASP A 366 52.18 -0.95 -25.99
C ASP A 366 50.84 -1.57 -26.40
N VAL A 367 50.91 -2.71 -27.10
CA VAL A 367 49.81 -3.66 -27.25
C VAL A 367 50.21 -4.91 -26.49
N ILE A 368 49.49 -5.24 -25.43
CA ILE A 368 49.84 -6.34 -24.52
C ILE A 368 48.76 -7.41 -24.63
N LEU A 369 49.18 -8.63 -24.92
CA LEU A 369 48.30 -9.79 -24.92
C LEU A 369 48.60 -10.65 -23.69
N GLN A 370 47.57 -10.95 -22.90
CA GLN A 370 47.72 -11.59 -21.59
C GLN A 370 46.77 -12.78 -21.43
N VAL A 371 47.11 -13.73 -20.57
CA VAL A 371 46.24 -14.82 -20.10
C VAL A 371 46.34 -14.94 -18.58
N GLU A 372 45.28 -15.40 -17.91
CA GLU A 372 45.32 -15.59 -16.45
C GLU A 372 46.31 -16.68 -16.03
N ARG A 373 46.34 -17.80 -16.77
CA ARG A 373 47.10 -19.00 -16.45
C ARG A 373 47.65 -19.58 -17.75
N GLY A 374 48.96 -19.68 -17.89
CA GLY A 374 49.55 -20.28 -19.08
C GLY A 374 50.97 -19.80 -19.31
N GLN A 375 51.53 -20.29 -20.41
CA GLN A 375 52.82 -19.86 -20.90
C GLN A 375 52.73 -19.64 -22.40
N PHE A 376 52.91 -18.39 -22.83
CA PHE A 376 53.18 -18.06 -24.22
C PHE A 376 54.51 -18.67 -24.65
N LEU A 377 54.56 -19.20 -25.86
CA LEU A 377 55.79 -19.74 -26.43
C LEU A 377 56.40 -18.73 -27.40
N CYS A 378 57.39 -17.98 -26.91
CA CYS A 378 58.15 -17.02 -27.70
C CYS A 378 59.52 -17.56 -28.18
N ASN A 379 59.89 -18.80 -27.83
CA ASN A 379 61.18 -19.41 -28.13
C ASN A 379 61.17 -20.33 -29.37
N ASN A 380 60.48 -19.93 -30.44
CA ASN A 380 60.52 -20.66 -31.71
C ASN A 380 61.72 -20.21 -32.57
N TYR A 381 62.15 -21.05 -33.51
CA TYR A 381 63.26 -20.76 -34.43
C TYR A 381 63.08 -19.44 -35.23
N ASP A 382 61.83 -19.00 -35.41
CA ASP A 382 61.45 -17.79 -36.17
C ASP A 382 61.19 -16.55 -35.28
N GLY A 383 61.62 -16.57 -34.02
CA GLY A 383 61.36 -15.53 -33.03
C GLY A 383 59.92 -15.53 -32.49
N CYS A 384 59.60 -14.57 -31.62
CA CYS A 384 58.25 -14.44 -31.07
C CYS A 384 57.33 -13.67 -32.02
N SER A 385 56.22 -14.27 -32.41
CA SER A 385 55.26 -13.67 -33.33
C SER A 385 53.85 -14.17 -33.09
N VAL A 386 52.86 -13.36 -33.46
CA VAL A 386 51.44 -13.71 -33.45
C VAL A 386 50.84 -13.49 -34.83
N SER A 387 49.78 -14.23 -35.15
CA SER A 387 49.00 -14.02 -36.36
C SER A 387 47.73 -13.26 -36.01
N VAL A 388 47.55 -12.08 -36.61
CA VAL A 388 46.43 -11.17 -36.31
C VAL A 388 45.54 -11.03 -37.52
N ARG A 389 44.24 -11.21 -37.33
CA ARG A 389 43.21 -10.97 -38.34
C ARG A 389 42.27 -9.87 -37.85
N PHE A 390 42.21 -8.77 -38.60
CA PHE A 390 41.29 -7.65 -38.33
C PHE A 390 40.00 -7.85 -39.13
N GLY A 391 38.88 -8.05 -38.45
CA GLY A 391 37.58 -8.36 -39.07
C GLY A 391 37.67 -9.53 -40.06
N ASP A 392 37.14 -9.31 -41.26
CA ASP A 392 37.18 -10.28 -42.37
C ASP A 392 38.45 -10.18 -43.25
N GLY A 393 39.48 -9.46 -42.78
CA GLY A 393 40.75 -9.31 -43.49
C GLY A 393 41.56 -10.62 -43.56
N LYS A 394 42.68 -10.57 -44.29
CA LYS A 394 43.65 -11.67 -44.31
C LYS A 394 44.48 -11.67 -43.01
N PRO A 395 44.86 -12.85 -42.46
CA PRO A 395 45.80 -12.93 -41.34
C PRO A 395 47.14 -12.25 -41.67
N GLN A 396 47.65 -11.45 -40.73
CA GLN A 396 48.91 -10.73 -40.82
C GLN A 396 49.82 -11.16 -39.67
N ARG A 397 51.10 -11.40 -39.96
CA ARG A 397 52.09 -11.70 -38.91
C ARG A 397 52.55 -10.41 -38.25
N PHE A 398 52.48 -10.36 -36.92
CA PHE A 398 53.07 -9.31 -36.10
C PHE A 398 54.17 -9.92 -35.24
N SER A 399 55.32 -9.23 -35.14
CA SER A 399 56.35 -9.60 -34.18
C SER A 399 55.88 -9.32 -32.75
N ALA A 400 56.37 -10.10 -31.81
CA ALA A 400 56.10 -9.92 -30.39
C ALA A 400 57.39 -10.08 -29.56
N SER A 401 57.36 -9.67 -28.31
CA SER A 401 58.47 -9.83 -27.37
C SER A 401 57.99 -10.21 -25.98
N GLU A 402 58.79 -11.03 -25.29
CA GLU A 402 58.58 -11.35 -23.87
C GLU A 402 58.90 -10.14 -22.98
N PRO A 403 58.25 -10.04 -21.81
CA PRO A 403 58.58 -9.02 -20.83
C PRO A 403 59.98 -9.23 -20.21
N SER A 404 60.60 -8.13 -19.78
CA SER A 404 61.93 -8.16 -19.15
C SER A 404 61.95 -8.82 -17.77
N ASP A 405 60.79 -9.04 -17.16
CA ASP A 405 60.64 -9.78 -15.89
C ASP A 405 60.55 -11.31 -16.09
N ASN A 406 60.58 -11.79 -17.34
CA ASN A 406 60.40 -13.19 -17.74
C ASN A 406 59.04 -13.79 -17.34
N SER A 407 58.02 -12.96 -17.11
CA SER A 407 56.66 -13.46 -16.97
C SER A 407 56.20 -14.12 -18.27
N THR A 408 55.57 -15.29 -18.14
CA THR A 408 55.16 -16.11 -19.28
C THR A 408 53.69 -15.91 -19.66
N THR A 409 52.94 -15.15 -18.87
CA THR A 409 51.48 -14.98 -19.01
C THR A 409 51.11 -13.79 -19.89
N TYR A 410 52.08 -13.03 -20.39
CA TYR A 410 51.83 -11.95 -21.32
C TYR A 410 52.99 -11.72 -22.29
N ILE A 411 52.66 -11.11 -23.44
CA ILE A 411 53.61 -10.72 -24.50
C ILE A 411 53.26 -9.34 -25.04
N PHE A 412 54.27 -8.63 -25.55
CA PHE A 412 54.10 -7.33 -26.20
C PHE A 412 54.08 -7.49 -27.71
N ILE A 413 52.98 -7.10 -28.36
CA ILE A 413 52.87 -7.09 -29.82
C ILE A 413 53.51 -5.80 -30.35
N SER A 414 54.45 -5.95 -31.28
CA SER A 414 55.18 -4.85 -31.90
C SER A 414 54.31 -4.05 -32.88
N ASP A 415 54.76 -2.84 -33.22
CA ASP A 415 54.10 -1.93 -34.18
C ASP A 415 52.69 -1.48 -33.74
N TYR A 416 52.66 -0.84 -32.56
CA TYR A 416 51.45 -0.29 -31.93
C TYR A 416 50.60 0.56 -32.89
N ASN A 417 51.22 1.47 -33.65
CA ASN A 417 50.49 2.40 -34.51
C ASN A 417 49.75 1.64 -35.63
N LYS A 418 50.41 0.66 -36.27
CA LYS A 418 49.78 -0.17 -37.29
C LYS A 418 48.68 -1.05 -36.71
N PHE A 419 48.92 -1.65 -35.54
CA PHE A 419 47.93 -2.50 -34.88
C PHE A 419 46.66 -1.72 -34.54
N VAL A 420 46.80 -0.62 -33.79
CA VAL A 420 45.64 0.18 -33.32
C VAL A 420 44.90 0.84 -34.49
N SER A 421 45.61 1.32 -35.52
CA SER A 421 44.95 1.93 -36.69
C SER A 421 44.14 0.95 -37.54
N GLN A 422 44.52 -0.33 -37.58
CA GLN A 422 43.72 -1.38 -38.22
C GLN A 422 42.57 -1.84 -37.32
N MET A 423 42.85 -2.03 -36.02
CA MET A 423 41.87 -2.44 -35.02
C MET A 423 40.67 -1.49 -34.94
N ARG A 424 40.91 -0.18 -35.01
CA ARG A 424 39.87 0.87 -34.98
C ARG A 424 38.86 0.83 -36.14
N LYS A 425 39.14 0.06 -37.20
CA LYS A 425 38.31 0.00 -38.42
C LYS A 425 37.39 -1.21 -38.47
N VAL A 426 37.46 -2.09 -37.47
CA VAL A 426 36.74 -3.37 -37.43
C VAL A 426 35.98 -3.48 -36.11
N GLU A 427 35.05 -4.43 -36.02
CA GLU A 427 34.29 -4.74 -34.78
C GLU A 427 34.86 -5.94 -34.01
N GLU A 428 35.70 -6.75 -34.65
CA GLU A 428 36.36 -7.90 -34.05
C GLU A 428 37.82 -8.02 -34.52
N VAL A 429 38.71 -8.40 -33.62
CA VAL A 429 40.08 -8.84 -33.94
C VAL A 429 40.31 -10.25 -33.42
N LEU A 430 40.92 -11.08 -34.25
CA LEU A 430 41.38 -12.41 -33.87
C LEU A 430 42.91 -12.41 -33.78
N ILE A 431 43.43 -12.92 -32.68
CA ILE A 431 44.87 -13.07 -32.46
C ILE A 431 45.15 -14.53 -32.18
N GLU A 432 45.94 -15.17 -33.03
CA GLU A 432 46.44 -16.51 -32.80
C GLU A 432 47.83 -16.44 -32.19
N ALA A 433 48.00 -17.09 -31.05
CA ALA A 433 49.27 -17.20 -30.32
C ALA A 433 49.53 -18.65 -29.90
N SER A 434 50.81 -19.00 -29.74
CA SER A 434 51.25 -20.34 -29.35
C SER A 434 51.41 -20.46 -27.84
N PHE A 435 50.88 -21.54 -27.26
CA PHE A 435 50.88 -21.80 -25.83
C PHE A 435 51.53 -23.15 -25.50
N TYR A 436 52.25 -23.21 -24.38
CA TYR A 436 52.85 -24.46 -23.90
C TYR A 436 51.78 -25.54 -23.71
N GLN A 437 52.02 -26.72 -24.30
CA GLN A 437 51.11 -27.88 -24.28
C GLN A 437 49.69 -27.66 -24.85
N SER A 438 49.39 -26.48 -25.40
CA SER A 438 48.08 -26.18 -26.01
C SER A 438 48.19 -25.74 -27.48
N GLY A 439 49.41 -25.64 -28.03
CA GLY A 439 49.62 -25.28 -29.43
C GLY A 439 49.10 -23.87 -29.76
N ASN A 440 48.68 -23.66 -31.00
CA ASN A 440 48.12 -22.39 -31.43
C ASN A 440 46.66 -22.24 -31.00
N GLN A 441 46.33 -21.14 -30.33
CA GLN A 441 44.98 -20.82 -29.88
C GLN A 441 44.56 -19.46 -30.43
N ALA A 442 43.35 -19.41 -31.00
CA ALA A 442 42.77 -18.20 -31.53
C ALA A 442 41.95 -17.46 -30.46
N LEU A 443 42.28 -16.20 -30.23
CA LEU A 443 41.68 -15.31 -29.24
C LEU A 443 40.87 -14.25 -29.96
N LYS A 444 39.61 -14.10 -29.60
CA LYS A 444 38.68 -13.17 -30.25
C LYS A 444 38.39 -12.00 -29.34
N PHE A 445 38.57 -10.77 -29.81
CA PHE A 445 38.36 -9.57 -29.04
C PHE A 445 37.37 -8.65 -29.74
N SER A 446 36.40 -8.13 -29.00
CA SER A 446 35.48 -7.11 -29.49
C SER A 446 36.19 -5.76 -29.52
N THR A 447 36.16 -5.09 -30.66
CA THR A 447 36.71 -3.73 -30.84
C THR A 447 35.62 -2.68 -30.92
N ALA A 448 34.36 -3.09 -30.78
CA ALA A 448 33.21 -2.19 -30.66
C ALA A 448 33.40 -1.23 -29.47
N ASP A 449 32.97 0.02 -29.64
CA ASP A 449 33.03 1.08 -28.63
C ASP A 449 34.45 1.42 -28.09
N LEU A 450 35.53 1.11 -28.83
CA LEU A 450 36.89 1.51 -28.46
C LEU A 450 37.13 3.03 -28.63
N ASP A 451 37.16 3.76 -27.51
CA ASP A 451 37.57 5.16 -27.41
C ASP A 451 38.99 5.28 -26.84
N TRP A 452 39.96 5.41 -27.73
CA TRP A 452 41.39 5.31 -27.45
C TRP A 452 42.19 6.13 -28.46
N LYS A 453 42.30 7.43 -28.18
CA LYS A 453 43.00 8.40 -29.04
C LYS A 453 44.46 8.45 -28.66
#